data_AF-A0A2M7EFD4-F1
#
_entry.id   AF-A0A2M7EFD4-F1
#
_cell.length_a   1.000
_cell.length_b   1.000
_cell.length_c   1.000
_cell.angle_alpha   90.00
_cell.angle_beta   90.00
_cell.angle_gamma   90.00
#
_symmetry.space_group_name_H-M   'P 1'
#
loop_
_entity.id
_entity.type
_entity.pdbx_description
1 polymer ?
#
loop_
_entity_poly.entity_id
_entity_poly.type
_entity_poly.pdbx_seq_one_letter_code
_entity_poly.pdbx_strand_id
1 'polypeptide(L)'
;MGKELEKLTVEELKTEFKRLKDNLCDIEDIHAFTFGKTSVHMGSEKAQNMQIEFEEECRLLNERIADIEKEIKAREPKCEGKH
;
A
#
# COMPACT_ATOMS: atom_id res chain seq x y z
N MET A 1 0.99 14.11 5.48
CA MET A 1 -0.14 13.40 6.11
C MET A 1 0.29 12.73 7.43
N GLY A 2 0.82 13.49 8.41
CA GLY A 2 1.40 12.89 9.63
C GLY A 2 0.52 12.92 10.89
N LYS A 3 -0.60 13.67 10.88
CA LYS A 3 -1.35 14.01 12.10
C LYS A 3 -2.43 12.99 12.50
N GLU A 4 -2.67 11.95 11.71
CA GLU A 4 -3.69 10.93 12.01
C GLU A 4 -3.09 9.67 12.64
N LEU A 5 -1.89 9.24 12.22
CA LEU A 5 -1.26 8.02 12.75
C LEU A 5 -0.91 8.15 14.25
N GLU A 6 -0.54 9.35 14.68
CA GLU A 6 -0.25 9.67 16.09
C GLU A 6 -1.45 9.51 17.02
N LYS A 7 -2.68 9.54 16.48
CA LYS A 7 -3.93 9.47 17.26
C LYS A 7 -4.48 8.05 17.36
N LEU A 8 -4.09 7.16 16.46
CA LEU A 8 -4.53 5.78 16.44
C LEU A 8 -3.78 4.98 17.49
N THR A 9 -4.44 4.02 18.13
CA THR A 9 -3.80 3.02 18.98
C THR A 9 -2.98 2.03 18.16
N VAL A 10 -2.12 1.25 18.80
CA VAL A 10 -1.32 0.22 18.12
C VAL A 10 -2.22 -0.83 17.43
N GLU A 11 -3.35 -1.20 18.02
CA GLU A 11 -4.31 -2.14 17.43
C GLU A 11 -5.00 -1.56 16.19
N GLU A 12 -5.38 -0.28 16.25
CA GLU A 12 -5.93 0.44 15.08
C GLU A 12 -4.88 0.58 13.98
N LEU A 13 -3.62 0.88 14.31
CA LEU A 13 -2.53 0.92 13.35
C LEU A 13 -2.30 -0.44 12.67
N LYS A 14 -2.35 -1.55 13.42
CA LYS A 14 -2.25 -2.91 12.86
C LYS A 14 -3.43 -3.24 11.95
N THR A 15 -4.63 -2.80 12.33
CA THR A 15 -5.85 -2.98 11.54
C THR A 15 -5.75 -2.23 10.23
N GLU A 16 -5.34 -0.95 10.27
CA GLU A 16 -5.15 -0.15 9.07
C GLU A 16 -3.98 -0.65 8.21
N PHE A 17 -2.89 -1.11 8.83
CA PHE A 17 -1.79 -1.76 8.12
C PHE A 17 -2.27 -2.97 7.31
N LYS A 18 -3.08 -3.83 7.94
CA LYS A 18 -3.66 -5.00 7.27
C LYS A 18 -4.57 -4.55 6.12
N ARG A 19 -5.48 -3.60 6.39
CA ARG A 19 -6.40 -3.08 5.38
C ARG A 19 -5.68 -2.50 4.17
N LEU A 20 -4.61 -1.73 4.37
CA LEU A 20 -3.82 -1.17 3.26
C LEU A 20 -3.12 -2.25 2.45
N LYS A 21 -2.63 -3.31 3.10
CA LYS A 21 -2.03 -4.45 2.40
C LYS A 21 -3.05 -5.24 1.59
N ASP A 22 -4.22 -5.51 2.19
CA ASP A 22 -5.32 -6.18 1.49
C ASP A 22 -5.75 -5.35 0.27
N ASN A 23 -5.89 -4.03 0.44
CA ASN A 23 -6.23 -3.12 -0.66
C ASN A 23 -5.16 -3.08 -1.77
N LEU A 24 -3.87 -3.08 -1.40
CA LEU A 24 -2.78 -3.15 -2.38
C LEU A 24 -2.87 -4.44 -3.20
N CYS A 25 -3.10 -5.58 -2.55
CA CYS A 25 -3.28 -6.87 -3.23
C CYS A 25 -4.46 -6.84 -4.19
N ASP A 26 -5.60 -6.31 -3.76
CA ASP A 26 -6.80 -6.19 -4.60
C ASP A 26 -6.53 -5.33 -5.85
N ILE A 27 -5.81 -4.21 -5.69
CA ILE A 27 -5.44 -3.32 -6.80
C ILE A 27 -4.48 -4.01 -7.77
N GLU A 28 -3.46 -4.70 -7.26
CA GLU A 28 -2.52 -5.49 -8.07
C GLU A 28 -3.24 -6.57 -8.89
N ASP A 29 -4.17 -7.30 -8.26
CA ASP A 29 -4.95 -8.35 -8.90
C ASP A 29 -5.91 -7.80 -9.97
N ILE A 30 -6.64 -6.72 -9.64
CA ILE A 30 -7.55 -6.05 -10.58
C ILE A 30 -6.77 -5.49 -11.77
N HIS A 31 -5.62 -4.86 -11.52
CA HIS A 31 -4.78 -4.31 -12.58
C HIS A 31 -4.22 -5.42 -13.47
N ALA A 32 -3.66 -6.49 -12.90
CA ALA A 32 -3.15 -7.63 -13.68
C ALA A 32 -4.24 -8.25 -14.57
N PHE A 33 -5.44 -8.43 -14.01
CA PHE A 33 -6.58 -8.96 -14.76
C PHE A 33 -7.07 -8.00 -15.86
N THR A 34 -7.27 -6.73 -15.51
CA THR A 34 -7.83 -5.72 -16.42
C THR A 34 -6.85 -5.40 -17.53
N PHE A 35 -5.59 -5.11 -17.18
CA PHE A 35 -4.53 -4.83 -18.12
C PHE A 35 -4.30 -6.03 -19.04
N GLY A 36 -4.20 -7.25 -18.50
CA GLY A 36 -4.04 -8.47 -19.31
C GLY A 36 -5.16 -8.69 -20.34
N LYS A 37 -6.42 -8.37 -19.99
CA LYS A 37 -7.57 -8.54 -20.90
C LYS A 37 -7.77 -7.42 -21.90
N THR A 38 -7.42 -6.19 -21.52
CA THR A 38 -7.82 -4.99 -22.26
C THR A 38 -6.66 -4.29 -22.96
N SER A 39 -5.42 -4.47 -22.51
CA SER A 39 -4.23 -3.80 -23.07
C SER A 39 -4.04 -4.09 -24.56
N VAL A 40 -4.28 -5.33 -25.00
CA VAL A 40 -4.14 -5.71 -26.42
C VAL A 40 -5.17 -5.03 -27.35
N HIS A 41 -6.26 -4.51 -26.79
CA HIS A 41 -7.30 -3.77 -27.50
C HIS A 41 -7.21 -2.25 -27.26
N MET A 42 -6.38 -1.81 -26.31
CA MET A 42 -6.12 -0.41 -26.03
C MET A 42 -4.93 0.10 -26.83
N GLY A 43 -5.01 1.33 -27.32
CA GLY A 43 -3.87 2.00 -27.93
C GLY A 43 -2.72 2.18 -26.92
N SER A 44 -1.48 2.20 -27.41
CA SER A 44 -0.26 2.25 -26.59
C SER A 44 -0.28 3.35 -25.53
N GLU A 45 -0.78 4.54 -25.86
CA GLU A 45 -0.87 5.67 -24.94
C GLU A 45 -1.83 5.40 -23.76
N LYS A 46 -2.99 4.78 -24.03
CA LYS A 46 -3.97 4.45 -22.98
C LYS A 46 -3.46 3.36 -22.05
N ALA A 47 -2.78 2.35 -22.61
CA ALA A 47 -2.15 1.31 -21.80
C ALA A 47 -1.03 1.90 -20.92
N GLN A 48 -0.21 2.82 -21.45
CA GLN A 48 0.81 3.51 -20.67
C GLN A 48 0.23 4.36 -19.55
N ASN A 49 -0.82 5.14 -19.82
CA ASN A 49 -1.45 5.96 -18.78
C ASN A 49 -2.03 5.09 -17.66
N MET A 50 -2.71 3.98 -17.99
CA MET A 50 -3.22 3.04 -16.99
C MET A 50 -2.11 2.44 -16.13
N GLN A 51 -0.98 2.09 -16.74
CA GLN A 51 0.19 1.58 -16.01
C GLN A 51 0.78 2.64 -15.06
N ILE A 52 0.89 3.89 -15.51
CA ILE A 52 1.41 5.00 -14.71
C ILE A 52 0.51 5.27 -13.50
N GLU A 53 -0.82 5.32 -13.71
CA GLU A 53 -1.80 5.51 -12.64
C GLU A 53 -1.70 4.39 -11.60
N PHE A 54 -1.62 3.14 -12.06
CA PHE A 54 -1.44 1.97 -11.19
C PHE A 54 -0.14 2.03 -10.37
N GLU A 55 0.97 2.38 -11.01
CA GLU A 55 2.27 2.50 -10.33
C GLU A 55 2.26 3.62 -9.27
N GLU A 56 1.63 4.75 -9.58
CA GLU A 56 1.50 5.86 -8.63
C GLU A 56 0.63 5.47 -7.42
N GLU A 57 -0.51 4.80 -7.65
CA GLU A 57 -1.38 4.32 -6.58
C GLU A 57 -0.66 3.30 -5.69
N CYS A 58 0.05 2.33 -6.29
CA CYS A 58 0.87 1.38 -5.57
C CYS A 58 1.97 2.07 -4.75
N ARG A 59 2.62 3.11 -5.30
CA ARG A 59 3.64 3.87 -4.58
C ARG A 59 3.05 4.55 -3.33
N LEU A 60 1.92 5.22 -3.47
CA LEU A 60 1.26 5.93 -2.37
C LEU A 60 0.83 4.97 -1.25
N LEU A 61 0.28 3.81 -1.62
CA LEU A 61 -0.09 2.77 -0.66
C LEU A 61 1.15 2.20 0.06
N ASN A 62 2.22 1.90 -0.68
CA ASN A 62 3.46 1.39 -0.11
C ASN A 62 4.13 2.40 0.83
N GLU A 63 4.17 3.68 0.48
CA GLU A 63 4.66 4.74 1.36
C GLU A 63 3.87 4.78 2.67
N ARG A 64 2.54 4.72 2.59
CA ARG A 64 1.67 4.73 3.78
C ARG A 64 1.81 3.47 4.63
N ILE A 65 1.94 2.30 4.00
CA ILE A 65 2.22 1.02 4.67
C ILE A 65 3.55 1.13 5.43
N ALA A 66 4.59 1.67 4.79
CA ALA A 66 5.92 1.83 5.41
C ALA A 66 5.89 2.80 6.60
N ASP A 67 5.13 3.89 6.51
CA ASP A 67 4.98 4.84 7.61
C ASP A 67 4.23 4.23 8.80
N ILE A 68 3.14 3.50 8.56
CA ILE A 68 2.42 2.77 9.61
C ILE A 68 3.30 1.69 10.23
N GLU A 69 4.07 0.96 9.42
CA GLU A 69 4.99 -0.08 9.93
C GLU A 69 6.07 0.52 10.84
N LYS A 70 6.66 1.66 10.46
CA LYS A 70 7.62 2.39 11.30
C LYS A 70 6.98 2.83 12.61
N GLU A 71 5.76 3.35 12.56
CA GLU A 71 5.05 3.80 13.76
C GLU A 71 4.73 2.63 14.71
N ILE A 72 4.27 1.50 14.17
CA ILE A 72 4.05 0.27 14.94
C ILE A 72 5.37 -0.18 15.58
N LYS A 73 6.48 -0.23 14.83
CA LYS A 73 7.80 -0.61 15.36
C LYS A 73 8.33 0.35 16.42
N ALA A 74 8.06 1.65 16.29
CA ALA A 74 8.46 2.65 17.27
C ALA A 74 7.71 2.49 18.60
N ARG A 75 6.43 2.10 18.54
CA ARG A 75 5.56 1.91 19.73
C ARG A 75 5.61 0.52 20.33
N GLU A 76 5.86 -0.48 19.51
CA GLU A 76 6.19 -1.84 19.90
C GLU A 76 7.64 -2.14 19.50
N PRO A 77 8.64 -1.52 20.18
CA PRO A 77 9.99 -2.00 20.04
C PRO A 77 9.95 -3.42 20.56
N LYS A 78 10.01 -4.42 19.65
CA LYS A 78 10.37 -5.76 20.07
C LYS A 78 11.66 -5.57 20.84
N CYS A 79 11.66 -5.92 22.11
CA CYS A 79 12.86 -6.09 22.89
C CYS A 79 13.71 -7.13 22.15
N GLU A 80 14.52 -6.70 21.18
CA GLU A 80 15.70 -7.43 20.77
C GLU A 80 16.60 -7.40 22.01
N GLY A 81 16.45 -8.46 22.80
CA GLY A 81 17.14 -8.65 24.05
C GLY A 81 18.63 -8.46 23.83
N LYS A 82 19.19 -7.47 24.51
CA LYS A 82 20.57 -7.54 24.94
C LYS A 82 20.70 -8.78 25.84
N HIS A 83 21.40 -9.80 25.36
CA HIS A 83 22.40 -10.51 26.17
C HIS A 83 23.36 -11.29 25.29
#